data_AF-A0A353VTR6-F1
#
_entry.id   AF-A0A353VTR6-F1
#
_cell.length_a   1.000
_cell.length_b   1.000
_cell.length_c   1.000
_cell.angle_alpha   90.00
_cell.angle_beta   90.00
_cell.angle_gamma   90.00
#
_symmetry.space_group_name_H-M   'P 1'
#
loop_
_entity.id
_entity.type
_entity.pdbx_description
1 polymer ?
#
loop_
_entity_poly.entity_id
_entity_poly.type
_entity_poly.pdbx_seq_one_letter_code
_entity_poly.pdbx_strand_id
1 'polypeptide(L)'
;MLAAAVLFAACDDKDNNNNFEEELSRSGKVSLVASIESLSTRMSMPSTGHGRWEEGDRIAVACSDGSFVTFDLEGTGGTVKAKFTGEIPAGLTLGNVAVWPAGMAERADGDEVRLKFPSEYLDNVESLNIPMVAAIGDSWEIGFKQVASYVSVSVGNLPEGTASIVIDGAGKNISGEFVQKISELGISGVEESLGSNGIRYTLTSPAVKASFDVPVPSADYDSLMVTAFNAEGKALTSQAMRYSPSFGRGTCPALSYTMVTPPVVVEIPYVEVCGVKWALGNLSYDVSGGDKGFREGWKLAPWQWYYYHYNQRPAFNKNSKPYNGTAQRTDVATSAAAYDHFNWAGIADSFSKSAESYANPEPGTDLAGKMYSDQACKNEVKDFDKASFGDLAYWASNGLCHTPTVAELKAVYDRASVKYGHLVVPDPEDESGNIKVWGYLFTNPDGDRVLNLADDNEITEEEAASGLFLPVSGRKASSSDEQIIYTRYQGLYWTSQASSKAGYAVMLQLKMDKSVEKRMAFGEAQALNTNYPNNSGFCIRPVVND
;
A
#
# COMPACT_ATOMS: atom_id res chain seq x y z
N MET A 1 10.24 -45.94 7.61
CA MET A 1 11.20 -46.10 6.51
C MET A 1 10.48 -46.80 5.37
N LEU A 2 9.97 -46.05 4.40
CA LEU A 2 9.58 -46.57 3.10
C LEU A 2 10.51 -45.90 2.09
N ALA A 3 11.41 -46.68 1.50
CA ALA A 3 12.25 -46.23 0.40
C ALA A 3 11.37 -46.14 -0.85
N ALA A 4 11.12 -44.92 -1.32
CA ALA A 4 10.52 -44.71 -2.63
C ALA A 4 11.56 -45.07 -3.69
N ALA A 5 11.26 -46.09 -4.48
CA ALA A 5 12.05 -46.46 -5.64
C ALA A 5 12.02 -45.31 -6.65
N VAL A 6 13.16 -44.66 -6.84
CA VAL A 6 13.41 -43.76 -7.96
C VAL A 6 13.44 -44.62 -9.22
N LEU A 7 12.35 -44.62 -9.99
CA LEU A 7 12.39 -45.11 -11.36
C LEU A 7 13.26 -44.14 -12.17
N PHE A 8 14.49 -44.53 -12.43
CA PHE A 8 15.23 -44.04 -13.57
C PHE A 8 14.54 -44.58 -14.82
N ALA A 9 13.74 -43.74 -15.50
CA ALA A 9 13.32 -44.03 -16.86
C ALA A 9 14.56 -43.98 -17.75
N ALA A 10 15.07 -45.15 -18.11
CA ALA A 10 16.11 -45.31 -19.11
C ALA A 10 15.60 -44.78 -20.47
N CYS A 11 16.47 -44.05 -21.18
CA CYS A 11 16.29 -43.61 -22.56
C CYS A 11 15.84 -44.78 -23.45
N ASP A 12 14.61 -44.72 -23.94
CA ASP A 12 14.20 -45.48 -25.12
C ASP A 12 13.96 -44.45 -26.23
N ASP A 13 15.06 -44.01 -26.87
CA ASP A 13 15.03 -43.22 -28.10
C ASP A 13 14.68 -44.19 -29.24
N LYS A 14 13.40 -44.56 -29.34
CA LYS A 14 12.88 -45.14 -30.56
C LYS A 14 12.71 -44.00 -31.56
N ASP A 15 13.73 -43.81 -32.39
CA ASP A 15 13.60 -43.08 -33.64
C ASP A 15 12.39 -43.65 -34.40
N ASN A 16 11.29 -42.90 -34.43
CA ASN A 16 10.20 -43.22 -35.35
C ASN A 16 10.79 -43.14 -36.76
N ASN A 17 10.81 -44.27 -37.45
CA ASN A 17 11.37 -44.43 -38.79
C ASN A 17 10.48 -43.70 -39.81
N ASN A 18 10.51 -42.36 -39.78
CA ASN A 18 9.76 -41.47 -40.66
C ASN A 18 10.57 -41.21 -41.95
N ASN A 19 11.01 -42.27 -42.62
CA ASN A 19 11.72 -42.13 -43.90
C ASN A 19 10.72 -41.80 -45.01
N PHE A 20 10.85 -40.60 -45.59
CA PHE A 20 10.20 -40.26 -46.86
C PHE A 20 11.20 -40.51 -47.99
N GLU A 21 10.83 -41.34 -48.95
CA GLU A 21 11.63 -41.59 -50.17
C GLU A 21 11.36 -40.56 -51.29
N GLU A 22 10.53 -39.55 -51.04
CA GLU A 22 10.09 -38.56 -52.03
C GLU A 22 10.66 -37.16 -51.79
N GLU A 23 10.79 -36.37 -52.86
CA GLU A 23 11.17 -34.96 -52.80
C GLU A 23 10.13 -34.14 -52.01
N LEU A 24 10.59 -33.09 -51.32
CA LEU A 24 9.74 -32.21 -50.53
C LEU A 24 8.69 -31.51 -51.43
N SER A 25 7.41 -31.83 -51.22
CA SER A 25 6.33 -31.08 -51.84
C SER A 25 6.35 -29.61 -51.38
N ARG A 26 6.28 -28.68 -52.32
CA ARG A 26 6.26 -27.23 -52.06
C ARG A 26 4.85 -26.63 -52.11
N SER A 27 3.81 -27.41 -52.41
CA SER A 27 2.43 -26.90 -52.50
C SER A 27 1.40 -27.96 -52.09
N GLY A 28 0.17 -27.53 -51.78
CA GLY A 28 -0.88 -28.42 -51.30
C GLY A 28 -0.52 -29.07 -49.96
N LYS A 29 -0.80 -30.36 -49.79
CA LYS A 29 -0.48 -31.09 -48.56
C LYS A 29 1.03 -31.33 -48.45
N VAL A 30 1.63 -30.88 -47.36
CA VAL A 30 3.07 -31.01 -47.08
C VAL A 30 3.29 -31.67 -45.73
N SER A 31 4.28 -32.56 -45.66
CA SER A 31 4.74 -33.15 -44.41
C SER A 31 6.21 -32.80 -44.17
N LEU A 32 6.52 -32.41 -42.94
CA LEU A 32 7.87 -32.11 -42.46
C LEU A 32 8.18 -33.01 -41.28
N VAL A 33 9.44 -33.40 -41.13
CA VAL A 33 9.91 -34.09 -39.94
C VAL A 33 10.80 -33.14 -39.16
N ALA A 34 10.27 -32.67 -38.04
CA ALA A 34 10.90 -31.68 -37.19
C ALA A 34 11.68 -32.35 -36.07
N SER A 35 12.93 -31.93 -35.89
CA SER A 35 13.77 -32.32 -34.76
C SER A 35 14.00 -31.12 -33.84
N ILE A 36 14.02 -31.36 -32.53
CA ILE A 36 14.44 -30.38 -31.52
C ILE A 36 15.93 -30.56 -31.29
N GLU A 37 16.69 -29.47 -31.27
CA GLU A 37 18.11 -29.58 -30.97
C GLU A 37 18.41 -30.14 -29.58
N SER A 38 19.43 -31.00 -29.49
CA SER A 38 19.96 -31.45 -28.21
C SER A 38 20.87 -30.37 -27.64
N LEU A 39 20.46 -29.81 -26.50
CA LEU A 39 21.27 -28.87 -25.73
C LEU A 39 21.96 -29.61 -24.57
N SER A 40 23.16 -29.17 -24.21
CA SER A 40 24.11 -29.91 -23.35
C SER A 40 23.58 -30.29 -21.96
N THR A 41 24.25 -31.28 -21.33
CA THR A 41 23.97 -31.96 -20.04
C THR A 41 23.87 -31.09 -18.78
N ARG A 42 23.88 -29.75 -18.89
CA ARG A 42 23.68 -28.80 -17.77
C ARG A 42 22.27 -28.20 -17.72
N MET A 43 21.43 -28.46 -18.71
CA MET A 43 20.00 -28.12 -18.60
C MET A 43 19.27 -29.26 -17.90
N SER A 44 18.92 -29.09 -16.63
CA SER A 44 17.67 -29.69 -16.17
C SER A 44 16.56 -28.83 -16.78
N MET A 45 16.09 -29.20 -17.98
CA MET A 45 14.80 -28.68 -18.41
C MET A 45 13.81 -28.99 -17.28
N PRO A 46 12.95 -28.05 -16.85
CA PRO A 46 11.83 -28.39 -15.99
C PRO A 46 11.12 -29.61 -16.55
N SER A 47 10.43 -30.40 -15.72
CA SER A 47 9.62 -31.54 -16.20
C SER A 47 8.55 -31.16 -17.24
N THR A 48 8.40 -29.87 -17.53
CA THR A 48 7.45 -29.20 -18.44
C THR A 48 8.13 -28.39 -19.56
N GLY A 49 9.46 -28.49 -19.74
CA GLY A 49 10.16 -27.82 -20.83
C GLY A 49 10.21 -28.69 -22.09
N HIS A 50 9.81 -28.15 -23.25
CA HIS A 50 9.76 -28.85 -24.55
C HIS A 50 11.15 -29.26 -25.08
N GLY A 51 11.76 -30.27 -24.45
CA GLY A 51 12.85 -31.06 -25.00
C GLY A 51 12.35 -32.22 -25.86
N ARG A 52 11.04 -32.39 -25.98
CA ARG A 52 10.32 -33.38 -26.80
C ARG A 52 9.07 -32.72 -27.36
N TRP A 53 8.64 -33.17 -28.53
CA TRP A 53 7.33 -32.80 -29.08
C TRP A 53 6.23 -33.47 -28.25
N GLU A 54 5.16 -32.75 -27.96
CA GLU A 54 4.04 -33.20 -27.14
C GLU A 54 2.73 -33.23 -27.95
N GLU A 55 1.80 -34.09 -27.55
CA GLU A 55 0.49 -34.17 -28.20
C GLU A 55 -0.19 -32.80 -28.27
N GLY A 56 -0.64 -32.42 -29.46
CA GLY A 56 -1.26 -31.11 -29.71
C GLY A 56 -0.29 -30.00 -30.11
N ASP A 57 1.03 -30.26 -30.16
CA ASP A 57 2.00 -29.31 -30.67
C ASP A 57 1.69 -28.88 -32.11
N ARG A 58 1.93 -27.59 -32.37
CA ARG A 58 1.68 -26.94 -33.66
C ARG A 58 2.85 -26.06 -34.04
N ILE A 59 3.31 -26.19 -35.28
CA ILE A 59 4.31 -25.31 -35.85
C ILE A 59 3.67 -24.38 -36.88
N ALA A 60 4.15 -23.14 -36.95
CA ALA A 60 3.81 -22.22 -38.02
C ALA A 60 4.85 -22.35 -39.12
N VAL A 61 4.42 -22.59 -40.35
CA VAL A 61 5.26 -22.75 -41.53
C VAL A 61 5.02 -21.57 -42.47
N ALA A 62 6.10 -20.89 -42.86
CA ALA A 62 5.99 -19.73 -43.74
C ALA A 62 5.57 -20.14 -45.15
N CYS A 63 4.82 -19.26 -45.80
CA CYS A 63 4.48 -19.31 -47.21
C CYS A 63 5.36 -18.33 -48.01
N SER A 64 5.37 -18.47 -49.33
CA SER A 64 6.17 -17.62 -50.24
C SER A 64 5.83 -16.13 -50.23
N ASP A 65 4.69 -15.73 -49.66
CA ASP A 65 4.28 -14.34 -49.46
C ASP A 65 4.66 -13.78 -48.07
N GLY A 66 5.31 -14.61 -47.23
CA GLY A 66 5.71 -14.26 -45.87
C GLY A 66 4.64 -14.49 -44.80
N SER A 67 3.44 -14.94 -45.17
CA SER A 67 2.41 -15.36 -44.23
C SER A 67 2.73 -16.73 -43.62
N PHE A 68 2.02 -17.13 -42.56
CA PHE A 68 2.19 -18.42 -41.90
C PHE A 68 0.92 -19.28 -41.96
N VAL A 69 1.12 -20.59 -42.13
CA VAL A 69 0.07 -21.60 -41.94
C VAL A 69 0.47 -22.58 -40.84
N THR A 70 -0.53 -23.15 -40.17
CA THR A 70 -0.27 -24.09 -39.07
C THR A 70 -0.14 -25.52 -39.60
N PHE A 71 0.89 -26.22 -39.15
CA PHE A 71 1.04 -27.67 -39.33
C PHE A 71 0.87 -28.33 -37.95
N ASP A 72 0.05 -29.37 -37.90
CA ASP A 72 -0.25 -30.11 -36.68
C ASP A 72 0.71 -31.30 -36.54
N LEU A 73 1.11 -31.59 -35.30
CA LEU A 73 1.82 -32.82 -34.97
C LEU A 73 0.97 -34.05 -35.32
N GLU A 74 1.57 -35.03 -35.99
CA GLU A 74 0.96 -36.36 -36.15
C GLU A 74 1.31 -37.27 -34.97
N GLY A 75 0.29 -37.85 -34.34
CA GLY A 75 0.44 -38.80 -33.24
C GLY A 75 0.48 -38.15 -31.86
N THR A 76 0.99 -38.86 -30.86
CA THR A 76 0.94 -38.47 -29.44
C THR A 76 2.23 -37.79 -28.94
N GLY A 77 3.20 -37.53 -29.82
CA GLY A 77 4.48 -36.93 -29.44
C GLY A 77 5.36 -37.86 -28.59
N GLY A 78 6.01 -37.32 -27.55
CA GLY A 78 6.95 -37.99 -26.65
C GLY A 78 8.37 -38.17 -27.22
N THR A 79 8.67 -37.55 -28.35
CA THR A 79 9.90 -37.79 -29.13
C THR A 79 10.61 -36.48 -29.46
N VAL A 80 11.93 -36.55 -29.63
CA VAL A 80 12.75 -35.39 -30.06
C VAL A 80 12.60 -35.08 -31.56
N LYS A 81 12.05 -36.04 -32.32
CA LYS A 81 11.83 -35.96 -33.76
C LYS A 81 10.42 -36.43 -34.08
N ALA A 82 9.62 -35.59 -34.71
CA ALA A 82 8.23 -35.91 -35.01
C ALA A 82 7.77 -35.34 -36.35
N LYS A 83 6.69 -35.90 -36.89
CA LYS A 83 6.13 -35.51 -38.18
C LYS A 83 5.04 -34.47 -37.97
N PHE A 84 5.09 -33.40 -38.76
CA PHE A 84 4.09 -32.34 -38.81
C PHE A 84 3.52 -32.27 -40.21
N THR A 85 2.21 -32.07 -40.32
CA THR A 85 1.53 -32.00 -41.61
C THR A 85 0.55 -30.84 -41.66
N GLY A 86 0.49 -30.18 -42.80
CA GLY A 86 -0.46 -29.11 -43.08
C GLY A 86 -0.67 -28.92 -44.57
N GLU A 87 -1.42 -27.88 -44.92
CA GLU A 87 -1.75 -27.56 -46.31
C GLU A 87 -1.32 -26.13 -46.64
N ILE A 88 -0.52 -25.99 -47.70
CA ILE A 88 -0.12 -24.70 -48.25
C ILE A 88 -1.29 -24.14 -49.09
N PRO A 89 -1.71 -22.88 -48.86
CA PRO A 89 -2.83 -22.29 -49.59
C PRO A 89 -2.60 -22.26 -51.10
N ALA A 90 -3.68 -22.41 -51.86
CA ALA A 90 -3.63 -22.40 -53.32
C ALA A 90 -2.99 -21.11 -53.86
N GLY A 91 -2.02 -21.25 -54.77
CA GLY A 91 -1.28 -20.13 -55.36
C GLY A 91 -0.04 -19.69 -54.58
N LEU A 92 0.21 -20.26 -53.40
CA LEU A 92 1.43 -20.06 -52.62
C LEU A 92 2.31 -21.32 -52.67
N THR A 93 3.57 -21.14 -52.28
CA THR A 93 4.52 -22.25 -52.08
C THR A 93 5.10 -22.21 -50.68
N LEU A 94 5.62 -23.36 -50.23
CA LEU A 94 6.33 -23.52 -48.97
C LEU A 94 7.53 -22.57 -48.90
N GLY A 95 7.54 -21.71 -47.87
CA GLY A 95 8.62 -20.78 -47.55
C GLY A 95 9.85 -21.47 -46.93
N ASN A 96 10.72 -20.66 -46.35
CA ASN A 96 12.05 -21.07 -45.87
C ASN A 96 12.17 -21.19 -44.35
N VAL A 97 11.08 -21.03 -43.58
CA VAL A 97 11.15 -21.02 -42.11
C VAL A 97 9.92 -21.65 -41.47
N ALA A 98 10.15 -22.34 -40.34
CA ALA A 98 9.13 -22.78 -39.42
C ALA A 98 9.39 -22.25 -38.00
N VAL A 99 8.32 -22.02 -37.24
CA VAL A 99 8.36 -21.45 -35.89
C VAL A 99 7.51 -22.31 -34.95
N TRP A 100 8.01 -22.54 -33.75
CA TRP A 100 7.26 -23.13 -32.66
C TRP A 100 7.38 -22.23 -31.40
N PRO A 101 6.30 -22.06 -30.62
CA PRO A 101 4.92 -22.47 -30.95
C PRO A 101 4.37 -21.67 -32.12
N ALA A 102 3.42 -22.26 -32.85
CA ALA A 102 2.82 -21.62 -34.03
C ALA A 102 2.29 -20.19 -33.76
N GLY A 103 1.73 -19.96 -32.57
CA GLY A 103 1.16 -18.67 -32.18
C GLY A 103 2.16 -17.53 -31.98
N MET A 104 3.47 -17.80 -32.00
CA MET A 104 4.49 -16.76 -31.93
C MET A 104 4.90 -16.20 -33.29
N ALA A 105 4.54 -16.85 -34.39
CA ALA A 105 4.94 -16.42 -35.72
C ALA A 105 4.07 -15.26 -36.22
N GLU A 106 4.68 -14.15 -36.59
CA GLU A 106 3.96 -13.00 -37.16
C GLU A 106 4.17 -12.91 -38.67
N ARG A 107 5.42 -12.82 -39.12
CA ARG A 107 5.75 -12.64 -40.54
C ARG A 107 7.18 -13.09 -40.86
N ALA A 108 7.37 -13.66 -42.05
CA ALA A 108 8.69 -13.93 -42.62
C ALA A 108 8.97 -12.97 -43.79
N ASP A 109 10.21 -12.50 -43.91
CA ASP A 109 10.67 -11.68 -45.03
C ASP A 109 12.14 -11.99 -45.34
N GLY A 110 12.38 -12.72 -46.42
CA GLY A 110 13.72 -13.14 -46.82
C GLY A 110 14.45 -13.94 -45.75
N ASP A 111 15.46 -13.33 -45.13
CA ASP A 111 16.29 -13.93 -44.07
C ASP A 111 15.75 -13.63 -42.66
N GLU A 112 14.65 -12.89 -42.51
CA GLU A 112 14.12 -12.50 -41.21
C GLU A 112 12.80 -13.20 -40.90
N VAL A 113 12.63 -13.61 -39.64
CA VAL A 113 11.34 -14.01 -39.09
C VAL A 113 11.01 -13.17 -37.86
N ARG A 114 9.81 -12.60 -37.83
CA ARG A 114 9.26 -11.84 -36.71
C ARG A 114 8.51 -12.76 -35.76
N LEU A 115 8.88 -12.69 -34.49
CA LEU A 115 8.33 -13.47 -33.40
C LEU A 115 7.67 -12.54 -32.39
N LYS A 116 6.47 -12.89 -31.92
CA LYS A 116 5.75 -12.14 -30.89
C LYS A 116 5.77 -12.88 -29.56
N PHE A 117 6.55 -12.35 -28.64
CA PHE A 117 6.67 -12.89 -27.29
C PHE A 117 5.51 -12.39 -26.44
N PRO A 118 4.82 -13.26 -25.68
CA PRO A 118 3.72 -12.86 -24.82
C PRO A 118 4.16 -11.85 -23.75
N SER A 119 3.31 -10.87 -23.47
CA SER A 119 3.48 -9.90 -22.38
C SER A 119 2.71 -10.28 -21.12
N GLU A 120 1.87 -11.32 -21.17
CA GLU A 120 1.00 -11.73 -20.08
C GLU A 120 1.08 -13.24 -19.85
N TYR A 121 1.21 -13.62 -18.58
CA TYR A 121 1.22 -15.00 -18.11
C TYR A 121 0.33 -15.14 -16.88
N LEU A 122 -0.28 -16.32 -16.75
CA LEU A 122 -1.07 -16.70 -15.58
C LEU A 122 -0.30 -17.76 -14.78
N ASP A 123 -0.50 -17.80 -13.47
CA ASP A 123 0.21 -18.70 -12.57
C ASP A 123 -0.16 -20.18 -12.64
N ASN A 124 -1.12 -20.52 -13.51
CA ASN A 124 -1.63 -21.86 -13.73
C ASN A 124 -1.26 -22.44 -15.11
N VAL A 125 -0.42 -21.77 -15.90
CA VAL A 125 0.02 -22.30 -17.20
C VAL A 125 1.13 -23.32 -16.98
N GLU A 126 0.82 -24.60 -17.18
CA GLU A 126 1.74 -25.72 -16.95
C GLU A 126 2.78 -25.90 -18.07
N SER A 127 2.51 -25.45 -19.30
CA SER A 127 3.35 -25.66 -20.48
C SER A 127 4.19 -24.43 -20.83
N LEU A 128 5.50 -24.62 -20.97
CA LEU A 128 6.45 -23.54 -21.24
C LEU A 128 6.73 -23.45 -22.74
N ASN A 129 6.18 -22.41 -23.34
CA ASN A 129 6.31 -22.13 -24.77
C ASN A 129 7.68 -21.49 -25.10
N ILE A 130 8.72 -22.32 -25.26
CA ILE A 130 10.08 -21.88 -25.61
C ILE A 130 10.17 -21.57 -27.11
N PRO A 131 10.38 -20.30 -27.54
CA PRO A 131 10.44 -19.99 -28.97
C PRO A 131 11.58 -20.74 -29.65
N MET A 132 11.22 -21.50 -30.69
CA MET A 132 12.15 -22.21 -31.55
C MET A 132 11.88 -21.90 -33.02
N VAL A 133 12.94 -21.87 -33.81
CA VAL A 133 12.88 -21.58 -35.25
C VAL A 133 13.70 -22.61 -36.02
N ALA A 134 13.19 -23.06 -37.15
CA ALA A 134 13.88 -23.96 -38.07
C ALA A 134 13.95 -23.36 -39.47
N ALA A 135 15.10 -23.47 -40.13
CA ALA A 135 15.22 -23.20 -41.55
C ALA A 135 14.65 -24.39 -42.37
N ILE A 136 13.95 -24.07 -43.46
CA ILE A 136 13.42 -25.04 -44.41
C ILE A 136 14.21 -24.91 -45.72
N GLY A 137 15.07 -25.90 -45.97
CA GLY A 137 15.79 -26.05 -47.23
C GLY A 137 15.01 -26.91 -48.23
N ASP A 138 15.71 -27.77 -48.96
CA ASP A 138 15.11 -28.74 -49.91
C ASP A 138 14.79 -30.10 -49.27
N SER A 139 15.08 -30.26 -47.98
CA SER A 139 14.80 -31.47 -47.22
C SER A 139 13.49 -31.36 -46.44
N TRP A 140 12.75 -32.47 -46.33
CA TRP A 140 11.62 -32.60 -45.42
C TRP A 140 12.06 -32.67 -43.95
N GLU A 141 13.34 -32.95 -43.68
CA GLU A 141 13.90 -32.89 -42.33
C GLU A 141 14.30 -31.46 -41.98
N ILE A 142 13.76 -30.96 -40.86
CA ILE A 142 14.07 -29.63 -40.34
C ILE A 142 14.51 -29.70 -38.88
N GLY A 143 15.41 -28.81 -38.50
CA GLY A 143 15.98 -28.74 -37.15
C GLY A 143 15.61 -27.44 -36.45
N PHE A 144 14.78 -27.53 -35.41
CA PHE A 144 14.41 -26.41 -34.57
C PHE A 144 15.55 -26.02 -33.64
N LYS A 145 15.83 -24.72 -33.62
CA LYS A 145 16.81 -24.06 -32.76
C LYS A 145 16.08 -23.17 -31.79
N GLN A 146 16.38 -23.28 -30.50
CA GLN A 146 15.91 -22.31 -29.53
C GLN A 146 16.48 -20.95 -29.89
N VAL A 147 15.70 -19.88 -29.73
CA VAL A 147 16.13 -18.51 -30.10
C VAL A 147 16.07 -17.52 -28.95
N ALA A 148 15.63 -17.94 -27.77
CA ALA A 148 15.57 -17.13 -26.55
C ALA A 148 16.30 -17.79 -25.38
N SER A 149 16.55 -17.01 -24.34
CA SER A 149 16.86 -17.51 -23.00
C SER A 149 15.57 -17.81 -22.25
N TYR A 150 15.68 -18.57 -21.18
CA TYR A 150 14.57 -18.98 -20.34
C TYR A 150 14.88 -18.68 -18.88
N VAL A 151 14.13 -17.76 -18.29
CA VAL A 151 14.46 -17.21 -16.97
C VAL A 151 13.47 -17.74 -15.95
N SER A 152 13.96 -18.46 -14.94
CA SER A 152 13.18 -18.80 -13.75
C SER A 152 13.26 -17.67 -12.74
N VAL A 153 12.11 -17.11 -12.37
CA VAL A 153 12.00 -15.99 -11.44
C VAL A 153 11.28 -16.43 -10.18
N SER A 154 11.93 -16.26 -9.03
CA SER A 154 11.31 -16.44 -7.72
C SER A 154 11.28 -15.12 -6.96
N VAL A 155 10.08 -14.66 -6.60
CA VAL A 155 9.82 -13.44 -5.84
C VAL A 155 9.26 -13.80 -4.46
N GLY A 156 9.88 -13.30 -3.39
CA GLY A 156 9.42 -13.49 -2.01
C GLY A 156 9.01 -12.20 -1.30
N ASN A 157 8.28 -12.35 -0.20
CA ASN A 157 7.78 -11.26 0.67
C ASN A 157 6.92 -10.24 -0.07
N LEU A 158 6.01 -10.75 -0.91
CA LEU A 158 5.07 -9.89 -1.63
C LEU A 158 4.16 -9.13 -0.63
N PRO A 159 3.90 -7.83 -0.85
CA PRO A 159 2.95 -7.10 -0.02
C PRO A 159 1.55 -7.74 -0.07
N GLU A 160 0.82 -7.57 1.03
CA GLU A 160 -0.59 -7.97 1.08
C GLU A 160 -1.40 -7.28 -0.02
N GLY A 161 -2.32 -8.01 -0.64
CA GLY A 161 -3.15 -7.51 -1.74
C GLY A 161 -2.45 -7.48 -3.12
N THR A 162 -1.26 -8.05 -3.24
CA THR A 162 -0.61 -8.23 -4.56
C THR A 162 -1.45 -9.15 -5.44
N ALA A 163 -1.82 -8.66 -6.63
CA ALA A 163 -2.58 -9.40 -7.64
C ALA A 163 -1.75 -9.70 -8.90
N SER A 164 -0.72 -8.91 -9.19
CA SER A 164 0.20 -9.19 -10.31
C SER A 164 1.60 -8.66 -10.05
N ILE A 165 2.56 -9.23 -10.78
CA ILE A 165 3.97 -8.88 -10.78
C ILE A 165 4.36 -8.51 -12.21
N VAL A 166 5.08 -7.42 -12.41
CA VAL A 166 5.66 -7.06 -13.71
C VAL A 166 7.17 -7.10 -13.61
N ILE A 167 7.81 -7.74 -14.57
CA ILE A 167 9.25 -7.64 -14.81
C ILE A 167 9.47 -6.74 -16.02
N ASP A 168 10.38 -5.78 -15.93
CA ASP A 168 10.82 -4.98 -17.08
C ASP A 168 12.33 -5.00 -17.25
N GLY A 169 12.76 -4.87 -18.51
CA GLY A 169 14.16 -4.90 -18.93
C GLY A 169 14.89 -3.55 -18.83
N ALA A 170 14.36 -2.59 -18.06
CA ALA A 170 14.97 -1.28 -17.80
C ALA A 170 15.55 -0.58 -19.05
N GLY A 171 14.74 -0.46 -20.12
CA GLY A 171 15.15 0.17 -21.38
C GLY A 171 15.36 -0.80 -22.55
N LYS A 172 15.29 -2.11 -22.29
CA LYS A 172 15.19 -3.16 -23.31
C LYS A 172 13.86 -3.90 -23.20
N ASN A 173 13.26 -4.23 -24.34
CA ASN A 173 12.06 -5.04 -24.38
C ASN A 173 12.39 -6.49 -23.98
N ILE A 174 11.50 -7.09 -23.20
CA ILE A 174 11.53 -8.52 -22.87
C ILE A 174 10.30 -9.27 -23.42
N SER A 175 9.29 -8.54 -23.90
CA SER A 175 8.12 -9.07 -24.60
C SER A 175 7.78 -8.23 -25.84
N GLY A 176 6.84 -8.70 -26.65
CA GLY A 176 6.45 -8.04 -27.90
C GLY A 176 7.19 -8.61 -29.11
N GLU A 177 7.39 -7.79 -30.14
CA GLU A 177 7.96 -8.25 -31.40
C GLU A 177 9.48 -8.25 -31.38
N PHE A 178 10.06 -9.36 -31.81
CA PHE A 178 11.49 -9.56 -31.99
C PHE A 178 11.78 -10.16 -33.36
N VAL A 179 13.00 -9.95 -33.86
CA VAL A 179 13.46 -10.46 -35.14
C VAL A 179 14.51 -11.54 -34.91
N GLN A 180 14.38 -12.67 -35.61
CA GLN A 180 15.43 -13.67 -35.74
C GLN A 180 15.89 -13.73 -37.19
N LYS A 181 17.21 -13.71 -37.41
CA LYS A 181 17.81 -14.03 -38.72
C LYS A 181 17.91 -15.53 -38.91
N ILE A 182 17.41 -16.02 -40.04
CA ILE A 182 17.40 -17.43 -40.40
C ILE A 182 18.84 -17.92 -40.64
N SER A 183 19.68 -17.08 -41.26
CA SER A 183 21.11 -17.35 -41.48
C SER A 183 21.93 -17.48 -40.19
N GLU A 184 21.44 -16.96 -39.06
CA GLU A 184 22.13 -17.01 -37.77
C GLU A 184 21.57 -18.08 -36.81
N LEU A 185 20.63 -18.93 -37.27
CA LEU A 185 20.06 -19.99 -36.44
C LEU A 185 21.12 -20.93 -35.89
N GLY A 186 21.11 -21.12 -34.58
CA GLY A 186 22.09 -21.93 -33.85
C GLY A 186 23.36 -21.16 -33.45
N ILE A 187 23.52 -19.91 -33.91
CA ILE A 187 24.66 -19.03 -33.59
C ILE A 187 24.22 -17.95 -32.58
N SER A 188 23.17 -17.19 -32.91
CA SER A 188 22.62 -16.11 -32.09
C SER A 188 21.15 -16.40 -31.72
N GLY A 189 20.63 -15.67 -30.74
CA GLY A 189 19.20 -15.64 -30.44
C GLY A 189 18.53 -14.44 -31.11
N VAL A 190 17.25 -14.22 -30.79
CA VAL A 190 16.50 -13.07 -31.27
C VAL A 190 17.22 -11.76 -30.94
N GLU A 191 17.16 -10.82 -31.88
CA GLU A 191 17.80 -9.50 -31.74
C GLU A 191 17.15 -8.70 -30.60
N GLU A 192 17.98 -8.04 -29.80
CA GLU A 192 17.49 -7.13 -28.77
C GLU A 192 16.77 -5.93 -29.39
N SER A 193 15.75 -5.42 -28.71
CA SER A 193 15.10 -4.17 -29.09
C SER A 193 14.99 -3.24 -27.89
N LEU A 194 15.26 -1.95 -28.11
CA LEU A 194 15.10 -0.92 -27.09
C LEU A 194 13.61 -0.66 -26.83
N GLY A 195 13.27 -0.44 -25.56
CA GLY A 195 11.90 -0.14 -25.14
C GLY A 195 11.61 -0.54 -23.71
N SER A 196 10.34 -0.54 -23.33
CA SER A 196 9.88 -0.79 -21.96
C SER A 196 8.82 -1.89 -21.88
N ASN A 197 8.73 -2.75 -22.89
CA ASN A 197 7.78 -3.85 -22.89
C ASN A 197 8.24 -4.92 -21.90
N GLY A 198 7.54 -4.97 -20.76
CA GLY A 198 7.73 -5.94 -19.69
C GLY A 198 6.75 -7.11 -19.76
N ILE A 199 6.97 -8.08 -18.89
CA ILE A 199 6.12 -9.26 -18.74
C ILE A 199 5.30 -9.12 -17.46
N ARG A 200 3.98 -9.23 -17.57
CA ARG A 200 3.03 -9.28 -16.45
C ARG A 200 2.70 -10.73 -16.11
N TYR A 201 2.89 -11.08 -14.85
CA TYR A 201 2.49 -12.34 -14.25
C TYR A 201 1.33 -12.11 -13.29
N THR A 202 0.17 -12.69 -13.57
CA THR A 202 -1.05 -12.53 -12.76
C THR A 202 -1.22 -13.69 -11.80
N LEU A 203 -1.46 -13.37 -10.52
CA LEU A 203 -1.65 -14.34 -9.44
C LEU A 203 -3.14 -14.71 -9.34
N THR A 204 -3.47 -16.00 -9.31
CA THR A 204 -4.85 -16.48 -9.15
C THR A 204 -5.29 -16.53 -7.69
N SER A 205 -4.35 -16.44 -6.75
CA SER A 205 -4.63 -16.33 -5.32
C SER A 205 -3.61 -15.44 -4.61
N PRO A 206 -3.99 -14.78 -3.49
CA PRO A 206 -3.04 -14.02 -2.69
C PRO A 206 -1.88 -14.91 -2.24
N ALA A 207 -0.66 -14.55 -2.63
CA ALA A 207 0.53 -15.32 -2.32
C ALA A 207 1.62 -14.43 -1.73
N VAL A 208 2.29 -14.91 -0.69
CA VAL A 208 3.47 -14.25 -0.10
C VAL A 208 4.75 -14.48 -0.91
N LYS A 209 4.69 -15.41 -1.88
CA LYS A 209 5.76 -15.76 -2.81
C LYS A 209 5.16 -16.11 -4.17
N ALA A 210 5.89 -15.83 -5.24
CA ALA A 210 5.56 -16.27 -6.59
C ALA A 210 6.80 -16.87 -7.25
N SER A 211 6.61 -17.92 -8.05
CA SER A 211 7.65 -18.50 -8.88
C SER A 211 7.09 -18.76 -10.25
N PHE A 212 7.80 -18.32 -11.28
CA PHE A 212 7.36 -18.42 -12.65
C PHE A 212 8.52 -18.33 -13.60
N ASP A 213 8.30 -18.83 -14.81
CA ASP A 213 9.34 -18.87 -15.81
C ASP A 213 8.88 -18.24 -17.12
N VAL A 214 9.78 -17.52 -17.77
CA VAL A 214 9.45 -16.73 -18.96
C VAL A 214 10.57 -16.79 -20.01
N PRO A 215 10.23 -16.84 -21.31
CA PRO A 215 11.20 -16.64 -22.37
C PRO A 215 11.65 -15.16 -22.40
N VAL A 216 12.96 -14.94 -22.49
CA VAL A 216 13.55 -13.60 -22.55
C VAL A 216 14.54 -13.52 -23.72
N PRO A 217 14.54 -12.44 -24.51
CA PRO A 217 15.50 -12.21 -25.58
C PRO A 217 16.96 -12.37 -25.13
N SER A 218 17.83 -12.74 -26.07
CA SER A 218 19.26 -12.84 -25.78
C SER A 218 19.87 -11.45 -25.77
N ALA A 219 20.24 -10.95 -24.59
CA ALA A 219 20.85 -9.64 -24.42
C ALA A 219 21.57 -9.53 -23.06
N ASP A 220 22.43 -8.51 -22.96
CA ASP A 220 22.97 -8.03 -21.68
C ASP A 220 22.02 -6.98 -21.12
N TYR A 221 21.45 -7.20 -19.93
CA TYR A 221 20.55 -6.26 -19.28
C TYR A 221 21.28 -5.54 -18.14
N ASP A 222 21.22 -4.20 -18.13
CA ASP A 222 21.85 -3.40 -17.06
C ASP A 222 21.22 -3.70 -15.68
N SER A 223 19.91 -3.88 -15.66
CA SER A 223 19.13 -4.37 -14.52
C SER A 223 17.79 -4.87 -15.03
N LEU A 224 17.16 -5.80 -14.29
CA LEU A 224 15.72 -6.04 -14.40
C LEU A 224 15.02 -5.34 -13.25
N MET A 225 13.87 -4.73 -13.51
CA MET A 225 13.02 -4.14 -12.47
C MET A 225 11.84 -5.07 -12.22
N VAL A 226 11.46 -5.21 -10.95
CA VAL A 226 10.32 -6.02 -10.53
C VAL A 226 9.36 -5.11 -9.79
N THR A 227 8.10 -5.08 -10.21
CA THR A 227 7.05 -4.25 -9.62
C THR A 227 5.83 -5.09 -9.26
N ALA A 228 5.35 -4.98 -8.02
CA ALA A 228 4.13 -5.63 -7.55
C ALA A 228 2.94 -4.65 -7.65
N PHE A 229 1.81 -5.14 -8.14
CA PHE A 229 0.58 -4.37 -8.31
C PHE A 229 -0.59 -5.02 -7.59
N ASN A 230 -1.51 -4.20 -7.09
CA ASN A 230 -2.79 -4.66 -6.58
C ASN A 230 -3.81 -4.90 -7.72
N ALA A 231 -5.03 -5.33 -7.36
CA ALA A 231 -6.09 -5.64 -8.32
C ALA A 231 -6.56 -4.41 -9.13
N GLU A 232 -6.42 -3.20 -8.60
CA GLU A 232 -6.74 -1.94 -9.29
C GLU A 232 -5.61 -1.45 -10.21
N GLY A 233 -4.49 -2.19 -10.31
CA GLY A 233 -3.35 -1.80 -11.14
C GLY A 233 -2.46 -0.71 -10.52
N LYS A 234 -2.60 -0.44 -9.22
CA LYS A 234 -1.71 0.46 -8.49
C LYS A 234 -0.45 -0.28 -8.04
N ALA A 235 0.72 0.33 -8.28
CA ALA A 235 1.99 -0.19 -7.80
C ALA A 235 2.04 -0.16 -6.26
N LEU A 236 2.34 -1.31 -5.65
CA LEU A 236 2.50 -1.48 -4.22
C LEU A 236 3.97 -1.30 -3.81
N THR A 237 4.89 -1.84 -4.61
CA THR A 237 6.34 -1.74 -4.42
C THR A 237 7.05 -2.00 -5.75
N SER A 238 8.23 -1.42 -5.94
CA SER A 238 9.07 -1.60 -7.13
C SER A 238 10.52 -1.67 -6.70
N GLN A 239 11.31 -2.54 -7.35
CA GLN A 239 12.69 -2.73 -6.98
C GLN A 239 13.55 -3.23 -8.14
N ALA A 240 14.75 -2.69 -8.25
CA ALA A 240 15.78 -3.14 -9.20
C ALA A 240 16.45 -4.41 -8.71
N MET A 241 16.62 -5.39 -9.59
CA MET A 241 17.49 -6.52 -9.33
C MET A 241 18.94 -6.05 -9.10
N ARG A 242 19.64 -6.71 -8.18
CA ARG A 242 20.99 -6.27 -7.74
C ARG A 242 22.10 -6.55 -8.76
N TYR A 243 21.83 -7.41 -9.74
CA TYR A 243 22.83 -7.89 -10.69
C TYR A 243 22.33 -7.64 -12.10
N SER A 244 23.23 -7.21 -12.97
CA SER A 244 23.03 -7.10 -14.41
C SER A 244 23.09 -8.51 -15.02
N PRO A 245 21.97 -9.10 -15.49
CA PRO A 245 22.00 -10.43 -16.05
C PRO A 245 22.38 -10.39 -17.54
N SER A 246 23.13 -11.41 -17.97
CA SER A 246 23.42 -11.67 -19.38
C SER A 246 22.70 -12.95 -19.79
N PHE A 247 21.90 -12.85 -20.85
CA PHE A 247 21.07 -13.95 -21.34
C PHE A 247 21.51 -14.37 -22.75
N GLY A 248 21.81 -15.65 -22.89
CA GLY A 248 22.16 -16.26 -24.17
C GLY A 248 21.08 -17.20 -24.68
N ARG A 249 21.14 -17.53 -25.98
CA ARG A 249 20.28 -18.50 -26.63
C ARG A 249 20.30 -19.85 -25.90
N GLY A 250 19.13 -20.37 -25.54
CA GLY A 250 18.96 -21.66 -24.88
C GLY A 250 19.59 -21.76 -23.49
N THR A 251 19.85 -20.62 -22.83
CA THR A 251 20.31 -20.59 -21.44
C THR A 251 19.13 -20.63 -20.47
N CYS A 252 19.32 -21.25 -19.31
CA CYS A 252 18.33 -21.33 -18.22
C CYS A 252 18.85 -20.66 -16.93
N PRO A 253 18.94 -19.33 -16.87
CA PRO A 253 19.29 -18.62 -15.63
C PRO A 253 18.18 -18.70 -14.56
N ALA A 254 18.57 -18.91 -13.32
CA ALA A 254 17.69 -18.81 -12.16
C ALA A 254 17.92 -17.48 -11.43
N LEU A 255 16.85 -16.71 -11.23
CA LEU A 255 16.84 -15.43 -10.52
C LEU A 255 15.96 -15.55 -9.27
N SER A 256 16.53 -15.18 -8.13
CA SER A 256 15.81 -15.13 -6.85
C SER A 256 15.86 -13.71 -6.30
N TYR A 257 14.70 -13.21 -5.90
CA TYR A 257 14.54 -11.85 -5.45
C TYR A 257 13.54 -11.74 -4.29
N THR A 258 13.77 -10.80 -3.38
CA THR A 258 12.88 -10.56 -2.22
C THR A 258 12.43 -9.11 -2.26
N MET A 259 11.13 -8.90 -2.45
CA MET A 259 10.56 -7.56 -2.37
C MET A 259 10.41 -7.17 -0.90
N VAL A 260 10.58 -5.89 -0.62
CA VAL A 260 10.26 -5.31 0.68
C VAL A 260 9.22 -4.24 0.43
N THR A 261 8.10 -4.30 1.15
CA THR A 261 7.08 -3.26 1.10
C THR A 261 7.70 -1.93 1.54
N PRO A 262 7.55 -0.84 0.78
CA PRO A 262 7.97 0.47 1.25
C PRO A 262 7.18 0.82 2.53
N PRO A 263 7.78 1.58 3.46
CA PRO A 263 7.06 2.02 4.65
C PRO A 263 5.82 2.81 4.23
N VAL A 264 4.67 2.53 4.86
CA VAL A 264 3.45 3.30 4.65
C VAL A 264 3.67 4.69 5.25
N VAL A 265 3.83 5.71 4.42
CA VAL A 265 3.84 7.10 4.86
C VAL A 265 2.38 7.52 5.09
N VAL A 266 2.02 7.74 6.36
CA VAL A 266 0.71 8.30 6.75
C VAL A 266 0.94 9.78 7.04
N GLU A 267 0.45 10.65 6.17
CA GLU A 267 0.47 12.10 6.41
C GLU A 267 -0.69 12.49 7.33
N ILE A 268 -0.37 13.13 8.45
CA ILE A 268 -1.38 13.69 9.37
C ILE A 268 -1.61 15.16 8.99
N PRO A 269 -2.83 15.56 8.61
CA PRO A 269 -3.14 16.98 8.37
C PRO A 269 -2.92 17.83 9.63
N TYR A 270 -2.26 18.98 9.48
CA TYR A 270 -1.92 19.85 10.60
C TYR A 270 -2.03 21.34 10.28
N VAL A 271 -2.11 22.16 11.33
CA VAL A 271 -1.82 23.61 11.31
C VAL A 271 -0.58 23.90 12.13
N GLU A 272 0.25 24.84 11.69
CA GLU A 272 1.47 25.20 12.41
C GLU A 272 1.30 26.54 13.15
N VAL A 273 1.31 26.48 14.48
CA VAL A 273 1.19 27.67 15.33
C VAL A 273 2.31 27.65 16.37
N CYS A 274 3.06 28.74 16.44
CA CYS A 274 4.22 28.94 17.30
C CYS A 274 5.36 27.92 17.07
N GLY A 275 5.48 27.41 15.84
CA GLY A 275 6.48 26.41 15.44
C GLY A 275 6.13 24.98 15.88
N VAL A 276 4.86 24.71 16.20
CA VAL A 276 4.36 23.40 16.61
C VAL A 276 3.29 22.96 15.61
N LYS A 277 3.38 21.72 15.12
CA LYS A 277 2.43 21.12 14.18
C LYS A 277 1.26 20.49 14.93
N TRP A 278 0.13 21.18 14.97
CA TRP A 278 -1.07 20.71 15.65
C TRP A 278 -1.94 19.93 14.68
N ALA A 279 -2.34 18.72 15.05
CA ALA A 279 -3.31 17.95 14.28
C ALA A 279 -4.61 18.75 14.06
N LEU A 280 -5.20 18.65 12.86
CA LEU A 280 -6.45 19.37 12.56
C LEU A 280 -7.58 18.96 13.50
N GLY A 281 -7.64 17.70 13.93
CA GLY A 281 -8.67 17.18 14.83
C GLY A 281 -8.22 17.09 16.28
N ASN A 282 -9.19 17.12 17.20
CA ASN A 282 -8.99 16.51 18.52
C ASN A 282 -8.84 14.99 18.37
N LEU A 283 -8.17 14.35 19.32
CA LEU A 283 -8.20 12.89 19.42
C LEU A 283 -9.63 12.43 19.71
N SER A 284 -10.07 11.36 19.06
CA SER A 284 -11.41 10.82 19.15
C SER A 284 -11.38 9.29 19.12
N TYR A 285 -12.30 8.67 19.86
CA TYR A 285 -12.61 7.25 19.78
C TYR A 285 -14.01 7.03 19.22
N ASP A 286 -14.16 6.02 18.36
CA ASP A 286 -15.40 5.58 17.73
C ASP A 286 -15.33 4.09 17.38
N VAL A 287 -16.11 3.24 18.04
CA VAL A 287 -16.12 1.80 17.76
C VAL A 287 -16.46 1.47 16.30
N SER A 288 -17.14 2.39 15.59
CA SER A 288 -17.54 2.20 14.19
C SER A 288 -16.53 2.76 13.17
N GLY A 289 -15.44 3.39 13.63
CA GLY A 289 -14.50 4.11 12.78
C GLY A 289 -13.03 3.80 13.03
N GLY A 290 -12.16 4.59 12.40
CA GLY A 290 -10.72 4.54 12.56
C GLY A 290 -10.00 5.22 11.40
N ASP A 291 -8.97 6.02 11.71
CA ASP A 291 -8.13 6.61 10.67
C ASP A 291 -7.03 5.64 10.23
N LYS A 292 -6.63 5.74 8.97
CA LYS A 292 -5.50 4.95 8.47
C LYS A 292 -4.25 5.28 9.28
N GLY A 293 -3.56 4.25 9.78
CA GLY A 293 -2.37 4.40 10.61
C GLY A 293 -2.66 4.45 12.12
N PHE A 294 -3.92 4.60 12.52
CA PHE A 294 -4.35 4.56 13.91
C PHE A 294 -4.78 3.14 14.31
N ARG A 295 -4.87 2.91 15.62
CA ARG A 295 -5.42 1.68 16.18
C ARG A 295 -6.93 1.63 15.96
N GLU A 296 -7.51 0.44 15.94
CA GLU A 296 -8.94 0.24 15.71
C GLU A 296 -9.80 1.11 16.64
N GLY A 297 -10.78 1.80 16.07
CA GLY A 297 -11.64 2.73 16.78
C GLY A 297 -11.05 4.12 17.00
N TRP A 298 -9.75 4.34 16.78
CA TRP A 298 -9.09 5.62 17.02
C TRP A 298 -8.96 6.46 15.76
N LYS A 299 -9.21 7.76 15.89
CA LYS A 299 -9.13 8.72 14.80
C LYS A 299 -8.86 10.13 15.29
N LEU A 300 -8.51 11.02 14.37
CA LEU A 300 -8.61 12.45 14.58
C LEU A 300 -10.01 12.91 14.17
N ALA A 301 -10.53 13.90 14.89
CA ALA A 301 -11.74 14.58 14.47
C ALA A 301 -11.55 15.19 13.07
N PRO A 302 -12.55 15.11 12.17
CA PRO A 302 -12.39 15.57 10.78
C PRO A 302 -12.14 17.07 10.64
N TRP A 303 -12.50 17.87 11.65
CA TRP A 303 -12.29 19.31 11.68
C TRP A 303 -11.92 19.82 13.07
N GLN A 304 -11.30 21.01 13.14
CA GLN A 304 -10.86 21.61 14.41
C GLN A 304 -12.00 21.89 15.39
N TRP A 305 -13.20 22.13 14.87
CA TRP A 305 -14.40 22.45 15.64
C TRP A 305 -15.24 21.24 16.02
N TYR A 306 -14.88 20.04 15.55
CA TYR A 306 -15.66 18.84 15.78
C TYR A 306 -15.39 18.24 17.16
N TYR A 307 -16.46 17.88 17.85
CA TYR A 307 -16.48 17.07 19.07
C TYR A 307 -17.82 16.33 19.12
N TYR A 308 -17.86 15.11 19.65
CA TYR A 308 -18.98 14.15 19.58
C TYR A 308 -20.31 14.63 20.17
N HIS A 309 -20.31 15.77 20.86
CA HIS A 309 -21.45 16.25 21.61
C HIS A 309 -21.95 17.62 21.12
N TYR A 310 -21.73 17.92 19.83
CA TYR A 310 -22.28 19.10 19.14
C TYR A 310 -23.83 19.07 19.04
N ASN A 311 -24.41 17.87 19.09
CA ASN A 311 -25.79 17.49 18.78
C ASN A 311 -26.78 17.65 19.95
N GLN A 312 -26.43 18.43 20.97
CA GLN A 312 -27.39 18.80 22.03
C GLN A 312 -28.26 19.98 21.57
N ARG A 313 -29.23 19.62 20.72
CA ARG A 313 -30.07 20.46 19.82
C ARG A 313 -30.85 21.65 20.44
N PRO A 314 -31.30 21.68 21.72
CA PRO A 314 -31.96 22.89 22.23
C PRO A 314 -31.00 24.07 22.40
N ALA A 315 -29.71 23.80 22.59
CA ALA A 315 -28.70 24.81 22.86
C ALA A 315 -28.11 25.42 21.57
N PHE A 316 -27.88 24.64 20.51
CA PHE A 316 -27.16 25.02 19.26
C PHE A 316 -27.98 25.67 18.14
N ASN A 317 -29.24 26.03 18.40
CA ASN A 317 -30.12 26.75 17.46
C ASN A 317 -29.45 28.03 16.88
N LYS A 318 -29.69 28.32 15.59
CA LYS A 318 -29.31 29.56 14.85
C LYS A 318 -29.56 30.89 15.58
N ASN A 319 -30.46 30.92 16.56
CA ASN A 319 -30.80 32.09 17.38
C ASN A 319 -30.15 32.10 18.78
N SER A 320 -29.23 31.17 19.06
CA SER A 320 -28.56 31.07 20.35
C SER A 320 -27.62 32.26 20.55
N LYS A 321 -27.88 33.04 21.59
CA LYS A 321 -26.99 34.10 22.08
C LYS A 321 -25.82 33.47 22.85
N PRO A 322 -24.70 34.16 23.05
CA PRO A 322 -23.77 33.85 24.14
C PRO A 322 -24.61 33.67 25.41
N TYR A 323 -24.48 32.51 26.05
CA TYR A 323 -25.44 32.09 27.05
C TYR A 323 -25.41 33.04 28.26
N ASN A 324 -26.56 33.62 28.63
CA ASN A 324 -26.70 34.67 29.66
C ASN A 324 -27.30 34.18 30.99
N GLY A 325 -27.32 32.86 31.24
CA GLY A 325 -27.98 32.26 32.40
C GLY A 325 -27.11 31.36 33.28
N THR A 326 -27.75 30.68 34.23
CA THR A 326 -27.18 29.65 35.10
C THR A 326 -26.80 28.41 34.28
N ALA A 327 -25.49 28.11 34.16
CA ALA A 327 -24.92 26.87 33.61
C ALA A 327 -25.87 25.68 33.84
N GLN A 328 -26.53 25.25 32.76
CA GLN A 328 -27.44 24.12 32.84
C GLN A 328 -26.57 22.87 33.05
N ARG A 329 -26.82 22.19 34.17
CA ARG A 329 -26.21 20.92 34.56
C ARG A 329 -26.70 19.74 33.71
N THR A 330 -27.58 19.98 32.73
CA THR A 330 -28.46 18.96 32.14
C THR A 330 -28.10 18.53 30.72
N ASP A 331 -26.92 18.90 30.22
CA ASP A 331 -26.50 18.59 28.85
C ASP A 331 -25.82 17.20 28.80
N VAL A 332 -26.58 16.15 29.07
CA VAL A 332 -26.10 14.76 29.20
C VAL A 332 -26.00 14.09 27.84
N ALA A 333 -24.80 13.84 27.34
CA ALA A 333 -24.56 12.85 26.29
C ALA A 333 -24.15 11.53 26.95
N THR A 334 -24.49 10.38 26.35
CA THR A 334 -24.19 9.06 26.93
C THR A 334 -23.82 8.09 25.82
N SER A 335 -22.53 7.87 25.56
CA SER A 335 -22.08 6.74 24.76
C SER A 335 -20.62 6.40 25.04
N ALA A 336 -20.37 5.17 25.49
CA ALA A 336 -19.02 4.58 25.49
C ALA A 336 -18.58 4.14 24.09
N ALA A 337 -19.48 4.20 23.09
CA ALA A 337 -19.21 3.80 21.72
C ALA A 337 -18.45 4.87 20.93
N ALA A 338 -18.57 6.15 21.32
CA ALA A 338 -17.84 7.26 20.72
C ALA A 338 -17.66 8.42 21.73
N TYR A 339 -16.42 8.91 21.88
CA TYR A 339 -16.05 9.94 22.86
C TYR A 339 -14.72 10.65 22.51
N ASP A 340 -14.51 11.83 23.08
CA ASP A 340 -13.35 12.73 22.84
C ASP A 340 -12.86 13.47 24.11
N HIS A 341 -13.36 13.06 25.28
CA HIS A 341 -12.95 13.55 26.59
C HIS A 341 -12.36 12.41 27.39
N PHE A 342 -11.06 12.46 27.63
CA PHE A 342 -10.28 11.34 28.17
C PHE A 342 -9.79 11.64 29.57
N ASN A 343 -9.70 10.61 30.40
CA ASN A 343 -8.90 10.68 31.61
C ASN A 343 -7.42 10.93 31.26
N TRP A 344 -6.64 11.35 32.24
CA TRP A 344 -5.26 11.70 32.00
C TRP A 344 -4.37 10.45 31.90
N ALA A 345 -3.83 10.22 30.72
CA ALA A 345 -2.85 9.18 30.42
C ALA A 345 -3.28 7.72 30.72
N GLY A 346 -4.59 7.44 30.67
CA GLY A 346 -5.12 6.08 30.66
C GLY A 346 -5.23 5.53 29.25
N ILE A 347 -4.62 4.37 28.98
CA ILE A 347 -4.70 3.70 27.67
C ILE A 347 -5.71 2.55 27.69
N ALA A 348 -5.63 1.66 28.70
CA ALA A 348 -6.48 0.47 28.77
C ALA A 348 -7.97 0.82 28.93
N ASP A 349 -8.26 1.92 29.62
CA ASP A 349 -9.62 2.45 29.81
C ASP A 349 -9.55 3.98 29.91
N SER A 350 -9.45 4.63 28.76
CA SER A 350 -9.25 6.08 28.65
C SER A 350 -10.51 6.91 28.98
N PHE A 351 -11.67 6.26 29.10
CA PHE A 351 -12.95 6.92 29.33
C PHE A 351 -13.37 6.89 30.80
N SER A 352 -12.99 5.85 31.56
CA SER A 352 -13.40 5.67 32.95
C SER A 352 -12.79 6.68 33.93
N LYS A 353 -13.52 6.98 35.01
CA LYS A 353 -13.04 7.78 36.15
C LYS A 353 -12.46 6.95 37.28
N SER A 354 -12.46 5.62 37.13
CA SER A 354 -11.98 4.71 38.15
C SER A 354 -10.53 5.00 38.46
N ALA A 355 -10.16 4.87 39.75
CA ALA A 355 -8.82 5.20 40.22
C ALA A 355 -7.73 4.45 39.45
N GLU A 356 -8.03 3.24 38.95
CA GLU A 356 -7.13 2.34 38.23
C GLU A 356 -6.97 2.70 36.74
N SER A 357 -7.80 3.60 36.21
CA SER A 357 -7.92 3.85 34.77
C SER A 357 -7.05 5.01 34.26
N TYR A 358 -6.39 5.77 35.12
CA TYR A 358 -5.55 6.92 34.76
C TYR A 358 -4.16 6.82 35.38
N ALA A 359 -3.19 7.55 34.82
CA ALA A 359 -1.81 7.51 35.32
C ALA A 359 -1.63 8.29 36.63
N ASN A 360 -0.71 7.82 37.48
CA ASN A 360 -0.27 8.51 38.70
C ASN A 360 1.27 8.44 38.84
N PRO A 361 2.01 9.07 37.92
CA PRO A 361 3.46 9.12 37.99
C PRO A 361 3.94 10.10 39.07
N GLU A 362 5.24 10.10 39.30
CA GLU A 362 5.87 11.09 40.18
C GLU A 362 5.64 12.53 39.64
N PRO A 363 5.49 13.54 40.53
CA PRO A 363 5.33 14.93 40.12
C PRO A 363 6.37 15.41 39.10
N GLY A 364 5.92 16.16 38.08
CA GLY A 364 6.78 16.67 37.02
C GLY A 364 7.15 15.68 35.90
N THR A 365 6.72 14.42 35.99
CA THR A 365 6.96 13.42 34.93
C THR A 365 6.26 13.83 33.64
N ASP A 366 7.03 13.87 32.54
CA ASP A 366 6.53 14.12 31.18
C ASP A 366 6.37 12.80 30.42
N LEU A 367 5.13 12.54 30.01
CA LEU A 367 4.71 11.32 29.35
C LEU A 367 4.69 11.42 27.82
N ALA A 368 4.98 12.58 27.22
CA ALA A 368 4.88 12.77 25.77
C ALA A 368 5.69 11.71 25.01
N GLY A 369 5.03 11.02 24.08
CA GLY A 369 5.62 9.95 23.27
C GLY A 369 6.03 8.68 24.04
N LYS A 370 5.58 8.49 25.29
CA LYS A 370 5.96 7.36 26.13
C LYS A 370 4.75 6.55 26.59
N MET A 371 4.93 5.24 26.67
CA MET A 371 3.90 4.28 27.08
C MET A 371 4.43 3.39 28.21
N TYR A 372 3.54 2.93 29.07
CA TYR A 372 3.88 2.20 30.30
C TYR A 372 2.90 1.07 30.55
N SER A 373 3.39 0.02 31.19
CA SER A 373 2.57 -1.15 31.61
C SER A 373 1.98 -1.00 33.01
N ASP A 374 2.45 -0.02 33.79
CA ASP A 374 2.01 0.22 35.17
C ASP A 374 1.51 1.65 35.37
N GLN A 375 0.58 1.80 36.33
CA GLN A 375 -0.08 3.06 36.62
C GLN A 375 0.87 4.17 37.11
N ALA A 376 1.96 3.80 37.78
CA ALA A 376 2.96 4.74 38.27
C ALA A 376 3.92 5.21 37.18
N CYS A 377 3.77 4.72 35.95
CA CYS A 377 4.62 4.98 34.79
C CYS A 377 6.11 4.76 35.08
N LYS A 378 6.45 3.62 35.71
CA LYS A 378 7.85 3.24 36.02
C LYS A 378 8.42 2.22 35.04
N ASN A 379 7.56 1.43 34.40
CA ASN A 379 7.90 0.37 33.47
C ASN A 379 7.51 0.78 32.04
N GLU A 380 8.38 1.58 31.41
CA GLU A 380 8.20 2.01 30.03
C GLU A 380 8.19 0.81 29.07
N VAL A 381 7.26 0.83 28.12
CA VAL A 381 7.13 -0.18 27.06
C VAL A 381 7.20 0.50 25.69
N LYS A 382 7.86 -0.16 24.73
CA LYS A 382 7.86 0.25 23.32
C LYS A 382 6.84 -0.51 22.48
N ASP A 383 6.39 -1.65 22.99
CA ASP A 383 5.36 -2.48 22.39
C ASP A 383 3.99 -1.89 22.74
N PHE A 384 3.29 -1.39 21.72
CA PHE A 384 1.98 -0.74 21.87
C PHE A 384 0.93 -1.67 22.49
N ASP A 385 1.03 -2.99 22.27
CA ASP A 385 0.05 -3.95 22.79
C ASP A 385 0.25 -4.26 24.27
N LYS A 386 1.38 -3.85 24.86
CA LYS A 386 1.70 -4.00 26.28
C LYS A 386 1.44 -2.73 27.09
N ALA A 387 1.00 -1.66 26.45
CA ALA A 387 0.74 -0.39 27.09
C ALA A 387 -0.61 -0.42 27.82
N SER A 388 -0.65 0.12 29.04
CA SER A 388 -1.88 0.35 29.81
C SER A 388 -2.02 1.80 30.27
N PHE A 389 -0.92 2.55 30.31
CA PHE A 389 -0.86 3.98 30.69
C PHE A 389 0.18 4.73 29.85
N GLY A 390 0.09 6.06 29.82
CA GLY A 390 1.05 6.93 29.11
C GLY A 390 0.38 7.86 28.13
N ASP A 391 1.11 8.27 27.09
CA ASP A 391 0.60 9.16 26.07
C ASP A 391 -0.45 8.47 25.18
N LEU A 392 -1.71 8.83 25.41
CA LEU A 392 -2.84 8.25 24.72
C LEU A 392 -2.83 8.58 23.22
N ALA A 393 -2.48 9.81 22.84
CA ALA A 393 -2.41 10.20 21.43
C ALA A 393 -1.29 9.46 20.69
N TYR A 394 -0.14 9.26 21.36
CA TYR A 394 0.94 8.44 20.81
C TYR A 394 0.53 6.99 20.61
N TRP A 395 -0.04 6.38 21.65
CA TRP A 395 -0.51 5.00 21.56
C TRP A 395 -1.59 4.80 20.49
N ALA A 396 -2.62 5.67 20.48
CA ALA A 396 -3.75 5.59 19.56
C ALA A 396 -3.34 5.74 18.09
N SER A 397 -2.33 6.58 17.82
CA SER A 397 -1.86 6.90 16.46
C SER A 397 -0.69 6.03 15.99
N ASN A 398 -0.33 4.97 16.72
CA ASN A 398 0.89 4.18 16.48
C ASN A 398 2.16 5.05 16.36
N GLY A 399 2.23 6.13 17.14
CA GLY A 399 3.37 7.03 17.20
C GLY A 399 3.41 8.13 16.14
N LEU A 400 2.33 8.37 15.39
CA LEU A 400 2.26 9.48 14.43
C LEU A 400 2.06 10.84 15.11
N CYS A 401 1.41 10.86 16.28
CA CYS A 401 1.16 12.06 17.07
C CYS A 401 1.58 11.86 18.53
N HIS A 402 1.53 12.92 19.34
CA HIS A 402 1.70 12.85 20.80
C HIS A 402 0.80 13.85 21.51
N THR A 403 0.57 13.63 22.81
CA THR A 403 -0.15 14.57 23.68
C THR A 403 0.73 15.80 23.89
N PRO A 404 0.22 17.04 23.73
CA PRO A 404 1.07 18.22 23.78
C PRO A 404 1.89 18.32 25.05
N THR A 405 3.16 18.67 24.91
CA THR A 405 4.01 18.99 26.05
C THR A 405 3.58 20.30 26.69
N VAL A 406 4.01 20.49 27.94
CA VAL A 406 3.86 21.79 28.63
C VAL A 406 4.55 22.90 27.84
N ALA A 407 5.71 22.65 27.23
CA ALA A 407 6.45 23.66 26.48
C ALA A 407 5.70 24.11 25.23
N GLU A 408 5.14 23.18 24.44
CA GLU A 408 4.41 23.48 23.20
C GLU A 408 3.13 24.25 23.48
N LEU A 409 2.35 23.78 24.46
CA LEU A 409 1.06 24.40 24.77
C LEU A 409 1.28 25.75 25.52
N LYS A 410 2.33 25.87 26.34
CA LYS A 410 2.76 27.15 26.91
C LYS A 410 3.24 28.13 25.84
N ALA A 411 3.93 27.65 24.81
CA ALA A 411 4.35 28.49 23.69
C ALA A 411 3.16 29.14 22.99
N VAL A 412 2.10 28.38 22.73
CA VAL A 412 0.84 28.94 22.19
C VAL A 412 0.21 29.92 23.18
N TYR A 413 0.15 29.57 24.47
CA TYR A 413 -0.41 30.43 25.50
C TYR A 413 0.34 31.77 25.68
N ASP A 414 1.67 31.78 25.57
CA ASP A 414 2.48 32.96 25.80
C ASP A 414 2.62 33.82 24.54
N ARG A 415 2.78 33.19 23.36
CA ARG A 415 3.26 33.85 22.13
C ARG A 415 2.19 34.06 21.06
N ALA A 416 1.19 33.19 20.97
CA ALA A 416 0.19 33.29 19.90
C ALA A 416 -0.74 34.50 20.09
N SER A 417 -1.11 35.16 19.00
CA SER A 417 -2.26 36.06 18.98
C SER A 417 -3.53 35.23 19.19
N VAL A 418 -4.49 35.77 19.93
CA VAL A 418 -5.71 35.05 20.30
C VAL A 418 -6.95 35.84 19.97
N LYS A 419 -7.89 35.18 19.31
CA LYS A 419 -9.23 35.68 19.05
C LYS A 419 -10.26 34.75 19.70
N TYR A 420 -11.11 35.30 20.56
CA TYR A 420 -12.30 34.62 21.05
C TYR A 420 -13.46 34.84 20.06
N GLY A 421 -14.27 33.80 19.82
CA GLY A 421 -15.35 33.88 18.86
C GLY A 421 -16.11 32.59 18.61
N HIS A 422 -16.78 32.52 17.47
CA HIS A 422 -17.48 31.33 16.99
C HIS A 422 -17.24 31.06 15.50
N LEU A 423 -17.21 29.76 15.15
CA LEU A 423 -17.34 29.27 13.78
C LEU A 423 -18.81 28.97 13.48
N VAL A 424 -19.27 29.31 12.28
CA VAL A 424 -20.56 28.89 11.74
C VAL A 424 -20.33 27.67 10.86
N VAL A 425 -20.85 26.51 11.25
CA VAL A 425 -20.57 25.22 10.58
C VAL A 425 -21.87 24.48 10.26
N PRO A 426 -21.89 23.62 9.23
CA PRO A 426 -23.07 22.80 8.92
C PRO A 426 -23.49 21.97 10.13
N ASP A 427 -24.80 21.85 10.37
CA ASP A 427 -25.35 20.91 11.34
C ASP A 427 -25.20 19.49 10.78
N PRO A 428 -24.41 18.61 11.41
CA PRO A 428 -24.22 17.25 10.91
C PRO A 428 -25.47 16.38 10.95
N GLU A 429 -26.56 16.82 11.60
CA GLU A 429 -27.84 16.08 11.63
C GLU A 429 -29.03 16.84 10.98
N ASP A 430 -28.78 18.01 10.38
CA ASP A 430 -29.75 18.79 9.60
C ASP A 430 -29.04 19.43 8.41
N GLU A 431 -29.15 18.81 7.23
CA GLU A 431 -28.53 19.27 5.98
C GLU A 431 -28.91 20.72 5.57
N SER A 432 -29.91 21.32 6.22
CA SER A 432 -30.40 22.68 5.95
C SER A 432 -30.05 23.72 7.02
N GLY A 433 -29.37 23.33 8.11
CA GLY A 433 -29.07 24.20 9.26
C GLY A 433 -27.58 24.45 9.47
N ASN A 434 -27.23 25.65 9.95
CA ASN A 434 -25.89 25.96 10.46
C ASN A 434 -25.93 26.15 11.99
N ILE A 435 -24.89 25.68 12.69
CA ILE A 435 -24.69 25.86 14.13
C ILE A 435 -23.50 26.77 14.42
N LYS A 436 -23.47 27.38 15.61
CA LYS A 436 -22.33 28.15 16.11
C LYS A 436 -21.50 27.32 17.09
N VAL A 437 -20.21 27.19 16.81
CA VAL A 437 -19.24 26.54 17.70
C VAL A 437 -18.30 27.61 18.26
N TRP A 438 -18.44 27.91 19.56
CA TRP A 438 -17.57 28.87 20.22
C TRP A 438 -16.22 28.26 20.61
N GLY A 439 -15.19 29.08 20.63
CA GLY A 439 -13.85 28.69 21.01
C GLY A 439 -12.85 29.84 20.96
N TYR A 440 -11.58 29.48 21.00
CA TYR A 440 -10.46 30.39 20.89
C TYR A 440 -9.62 30.00 19.69
N LEU A 441 -9.39 30.95 18.80
CA LEU A 441 -8.45 30.81 17.69
C LEU A 441 -7.09 31.38 18.10
N PHE A 442 -6.06 30.56 17.99
CA PHE A 442 -4.67 30.93 18.18
C PHE A 442 -3.97 31.03 16.82
N THR A 443 -3.32 32.15 16.56
CA THR A 443 -2.58 32.39 15.32
C THR A 443 -1.16 32.85 15.60
N ASN A 444 -0.26 32.63 14.65
CA ASN A 444 1.06 33.23 14.69
C ASN A 444 0.91 34.76 14.71
N PRO A 445 1.54 35.47 15.66
CA PRO A 445 1.44 36.92 15.72
C PRO A 445 2.18 37.56 14.53
N ASP A 446 1.57 38.56 13.90
CA ASP A 446 2.23 39.45 12.94
C ASP A 446 2.75 40.69 13.71
N GLY A 447 3.91 40.54 14.33
CA GLY A 447 4.48 41.53 15.26
C GLY A 447 4.16 41.22 16.73
N ASP A 448 3.65 42.22 17.46
CA ASP A 448 3.27 42.04 18.85
C ASP A 448 2.04 41.13 18.99
N ARG A 449 2.02 40.34 20.06
CA ARG A 449 0.89 39.48 20.40
C ARG A 449 -0.38 40.31 20.63
N VAL A 450 -1.47 39.93 19.97
CA VAL A 450 -2.79 40.56 20.13
C VAL A 450 -3.75 39.64 20.88
N LEU A 451 -4.49 40.19 21.85
CA LEU A 451 -5.55 39.50 22.59
C LEU A 451 -6.91 40.13 22.30
N ASN A 452 -7.65 39.57 21.33
CA ASN A 452 -9.03 39.96 21.04
C ASN A 452 -10.00 39.01 21.76
N LEU A 453 -10.19 39.27 23.05
CA LEU A 453 -11.05 38.47 23.92
C LEU A 453 -12.35 39.18 24.33
N ALA A 454 -12.57 40.43 23.92
CA ALA A 454 -13.71 41.22 24.40
C ALA A 454 -15.00 40.84 23.69
N ASP A 455 -14.93 40.68 22.36
CA ASP A 455 -16.10 40.54 21.49
C ASP A 455 -16.29 39.09 21.02
N ASP A 456 -17.55 38.70 20.80
CA ASP A 456 -17.87 37.45 20.11
C ASP A 456 -17.63 37.65 18.61
N ASN A 457 -16.42 37.35 18.15
CA ASN A 457 -16.03 37.50 16.76
C ASN A 457 -16.49 36.29 15.94
N GLU A 458 -17.01 36.50 14.75
CA GLU A 458 -17.11 35.40 13.79
C GLU A 458 -15.69 35.04 13.33
N ILE A 459 -15.33 33.76 13.45
CA ILE A 459 -14.08 33.19 12.99
C ILE A 459 -14.39 32.56 11.64
N THR A 460 -13.65 32.92 10.60
CA THR A 460 -13.85 32.35 9.27
C THR A 460 -13.20 30.98 9.16
N GLU A 461 -13.63 30.16 8.19
CA GLU A 461 -12.97 28.89 7.90
C GLU A 461 -11.50 29.09 7.48
N GLU A 462 -11.18 30.18 6.77
CA GLU A 462 -9.81 30.53 6.39
C GLU A 462 -8.92 30.84 7.60
N GLU A 463 -9.46 31.57 8.57
CA GLU A 463 -8.79 31.85 9.84
C GLU A 463 -8.58 30.55 10.64
N ALA A 464 -9.59 29.68 10.67
CA ALA A 464 -9.48 28.36 11.31
C ALA A 464 -8.54 27.41 10.55
N ALA A 465 -8.41 27.52 9.22
CA ALA A 465 -7.51 26.69 8.42
C ALA A 465 -6.04 27.08 8.57
N SER A 466 -5.76 28.33 8.97
CA SER A 466 -4.40 28.86 9.16
C SER A 466 -3.99 29.02 10.64
N GLY A 467 -4.93 28.81 11.57
CA GLY A 467 -4.70 28.89 13.01
C GLY A 467 -5.15 27.63 13.76
N LEU A 468 -4.84 27.58 15.05
CA LEU A 468 -5.27 26.52 15.94
C LEU A 468 -6.57 26.95 16.61
N PHE A 469 -7.70 26.32 16.26
CA PHE A 469 -8.99 26.57 16.89
C PHE A 469 -9.27 25.52 17.97
N LEU A 470 -9.47 25.99 19.20
CA LEU A 470 -9.79 25.16 20.36
C LEU A 470 -11.22 25.44 20.83
N PRO A 471 -12.18 24.52 20.56
CA PRO A 471 -13.55 24.64 21.04
C PRO A 471 -13.66 24.71 22.56
N VAL A 472 -14.67 25.43 23.05
CA VAL A 472 -15.14 25.28 24.43
C VAL A 472 -16.10 24.08 24.55
N SER A 473 -15.56 22.88 24.34
CA SER A 473 -16.28 21.60 24.28
C SER A 473 -16.81 21.07 25.61
N GLY A 474 -16.47 21.71 26.74
CA GLY A 474 -16.88 21.30 28.08
C GLY A 474 -15.85 20.41 28.77
N ARG A 475 -16.34 19.57 29.68
CA ARG A 475 -15.56 18.53 30.37
C ARG A 475 -16.46 17.43 30.90
N LYS A 476 -15.90 16.26 31.21
CA LYS A 476 -16.62 15.21 31.93
C LYS A 476 -17.03 15.63 33.36
N ALA A 477 -18.26 15.28 33.76
CA ALA A 477 -18.78 15.54 35.09
C ALA A 477 -18.07 14.68 36.14
N SER A 478 -17.79 15.21 37.32
CA SER A 478 -17.21 14.39 38.41
C SER A 478 -18.15 13.28 38.89
N SER A 479 -19.46 13.45 38.68
CA SER A 479 -20.50 12.51 39.08
C SER A 479 -20.74 11.37 38.07
N SER A 480 -20.27 11.45 36.83
CA SER A 480 -20.64 10.49 35.77
C SER A 480 -19.51 10.30 34.76
N ASP A 481 -19.35 9.08 34.25
CA ASP A 481 -18.41 8.82 33.15
C ASP A 481 -18.95 9.26 31.79
N GLU A 482 -20.25 9.41 31.68
CA GLU A 482 -20.90 9.65 30.41
C GLU A 482 -21.20 11.15 30.20
N GLN A 483 -21.50 11.88 31.27
CA GLN A 483 -21.95 13.26 31.17
C GLN A 483 -20.82 14.25 30.87
N ILE A 484 -20.96 15.01 29.79
CA ILE A 484 -20.18 16.22 29.54
C ILE A 484 -20.95 17.44 30.05
N ILE A 485 -20.28 18.33 30.79
CA ILE A 485 -20.87 19.51 31.41
C ILE A 485 -20.08 20.76 31.04
N TYR A 486 -20.74 21.92 31.13
CA TYR A 486 -20.16 23.22 30.80
C TYR A 486 -19.67 23.34 29.34
N THR A 487 -20.32 22.63 28.42
CA THR A 487 -20.21 22.90 26.99
C THR A 487 -20.50 24.39 26.75
N ARG A 488 -19.80 25.03 25.80
CA ARG A 488 -19.85 26.48 25.51
C ARG A 488 -19.31 27.39 26.59
N TYR A 489 -18.94 26.88 27.76
CA TYR A 489 -18.42 27.69 28.85
C TYR A 489 -16.94 27.47 29.08
N GLN A 490 -16.46 26.26 28.81
CA GLN A 490 -15.05 25.95 29.00
C GLN A 490 -14.55 24.97 27.95
N GLY A 491 -13.27 25.08 27.63
CA GLY A 491 -12.51 24.08 26.89
C GLY A 491 -11.30 23.71 27.73
N LEU A 492 -11.15 22.44 28.05
CA LEU A 492 -10.06 21.94 28.87
C LEU A 492 -9.23 20.98 28.04
N TYR A 493 -7.92 21.19 28.03
CA TYR A 493 -6.98 20.41 27.22
C TYR A 493 -5.85 19.89 28.07
N TRP A 494 -5.59 18.59 27.96
CA TRP A 494 -4.49 17.95 28.65
C TRP A 494 -3.14 18.34 28.04
N THR A 495 -2.14 18.46 28.91
CA THR A 495 -0.72 18.34 28.53
C THR A 495 -0.19 17.00 29.03
N SER A 496 0.99 16.61 28.55
CA SER A 496 1.65 15.35 28.88
C SER A 496 2.29 15.28 30.28
N GLN A 497 2.35 16.40 31.03
CA GLN A 497 3.14 16.49 32.26
C GLN A 497 2.29 16.42 33.53
N ALA A 498 2.72 15.58 34.48
CA ALA A 498 2.20 15.59 35.86
C ALA A 498 2.54 16.92 36.55
N SER A 499 1.61 17.45 37.34
CA SER A 499 1.86 18.67 38.09
C SER A 499 2.78 18.44 39.29
N SER A 500 3.09 19.49 40.06
CA SER A 500 3.82 19.37 41.33
C SER A 500 3.06 18.60 42.43
N LYS A 501 1.75 18.35 42.27
CA LYS A 501 0.90 17.63 43.23
C LYS A 501 0.46 16.29 42.64
N ALA A 502 0.66 15.20 43.38
CA ALA A 502 0.23 13.87 42.98
C ALA A 502 -1.27 13.82 42.62
N GLY A 503 -1.59 13.09 41.54
CA GLY A 503 -2.95 12.93 41.02
C GLY A 503 -3.49 14.08 40.16
N TYR A 504 -2.62 15.00 39.72
CA TYR A 504 -2.98 16.12 38.85
C TYR A 504 -1.96 16.31 37.71
N ALA A 505 -2.39 16.97 36.64
CA ALA A 505 -1.57 17.30 35.47
C ALA A 505 -1.56 18.81 35.19
N VAL A 506 -0.68 19.24 34.30
CA VAL A 506 -0.72 20.59 33.72
C VAL A 506 -1.73 20.61 32.57
N MET A 507 -2.45 21.72 32.42
CA MET A 507 -3.53 21.86 31.44
C MET A 507 -3.66 23.28 30.90
N LEU A 508 -4.30 23.40 29.74
CA LEU A 508 -4.86 24.67 29.26
C LEU A 508 -6.34 24.73 29.58
N GLN A 509 -6.75 25.87 30.14
CA GLN A 509 -8.12 26.20 30.44
C GLN A 509 -8.57 27.40 29.62
N LEU A 510 -9.64 27.20 28.87
CA LEU A 510 -10.38 28.24 28.19
C LEU A 510 -11.72 28.42 28.93
N LYS A 511 -12.09 29.63 29.31
CA LYS A 511 -13.30 29.90 30.10
C LYS A 511 -14.05 31.14 29.64
N MET A 512 -15.37 31.03 29.63
CA MET A 512 -16.33 32.13 29.58
C MET A 512 -17.03 32.21 30.93
N ASP A 513 -16.79 33.25 31.73
CA ASP A 513 -17.50 33.43 33.01
C ASP A 513 -18.85 34.14 32.82
N LYS A 514 -19.81 33.86 33.70
CA LYS A 514 -21.18 34.40 33.74
C LYS A 514 -21.25 35.92 33.96
N SER A 515 -20.13 36.60 34.17
CA SER A 515 -20.06 38.04 34.43
C SER A 515 -18.99 38.77 33.61
N VAL A 516 -18.91 38.49 32.30
CA VAL A 516 -18.26 39.31 31.23
C VAL A 516 -16.80 38.96 30.88
N GLU A 517 -16.05 38.22 31.70
CA GLU A 517 -14.63 37.98 31.42
C GLU A 517 -14.37 36.64 30.70
N LYS A 518 -13.88 36.73 29.45
CA LYS A 518 -13.32 35.61 28.71
C LYS A 518 -11.85 35.46 29.12
N ARG A 519 -11.50 34.32 29.71
CA ARG A 519 -10.19 34.10 30.32
C ARG A 519 -9.55 32.84 29.75
N MET A 520 -8.23 32.91 29.61
CA MET A 520 -7.38 31.75 29.38
C MET A 520 -6.46 31.60 30.58
N ALA A 521 -6.26 30.38 31.03
CA ALA A 521 -5.31 30.07 32.07
C ALA A 521 -4.51 28.82 31.69
N PHE A 522 -3.21 28.87 31.93
CA PHE A 522 -2.30 27.76 31.72
C PHE A 522 -1.60 27.45 33.04
N GLY A 523 -1.54 26.18 33.42
CA GLY A 523 -0.87 25.78 34.62
C GLY A 523 -1.40 24.49 35.21
N GLU A 524 -1.01 24.24 36.45
CA GLU A 524 -1.37 23.02 37.15
C GLU A 524 -2.87 22.96 37.43
N ALA A 525 -3.50 21.83 37.11
CA ALA A 525 -4.94 21.66 37.25
C ALA A 525 -5.42 21.99 38.67
N GLN A 526 -4.69 21.57 39.72
CA GLN A 526 -5.03 21.88 41.11
C GLN A 526 -5.01 23.37 41.45
N ALA A 527 -4.12 24.14 40.82
CA ALA A 527 -3.98 25.57 41.06
C ALA A 527 -5.08 26.35 40.34
N LEU A 528 -5.49 25.87 39.16
CA LEU A 528 -6.60 26.43 38.39
C LEU A 528 -7.97 26.04 38.98
N ASN A 529 -8.11 24.82 39.52
CA ASN A 529 -9.27 24.31 40.25
C ASN A 529 -8.95 22.98 40.95
N THR A 530 -9.13 22.91 42.27
CA THR A 530 -8.88 21.67 43.05
C THR A 530 -9.76 20.48 42.64
N ASN A 531 -10.83 20.71 41.86
CA ASN A 531 -11.74 19.70 41.34
C ASN A 531 -11.35 19.07 39.99
N TYR A 532 -10.13 19.32 39.47
CA TYR A 532 -9.64 18.77 38.20
C TYR A 532 -8.50 17.75 38.37
N PRO A 533 -8.71 16.62 39.08
CA PRO A 533 -7.71 15.56 39.17
C PRO A 533 -7.63 14.74 37.86
N ASN A 534 -6.67 13.83 37.78
CA ASN A 534 -6.37 12.99 36.59
C ASN A 534 -7.55 12.16 36.07
N ASN A 535 -8.56 11.90 36.88
CA ASN A 535 -9.76 11.18 36.43
C ASN A 535 -10.79 12.05 35.69
N SER A 536 -10.53 13.35 35.60
CA SER A 536 -11.34 14.29 34.83
C SER A 536 -11.23 13.96 33.34
N GLY A 537 -12.32 14.08 32.59
CA GLY A 537 -12.31 13.86 31.15
C GLY A 537 -12.12 15.17 30.39
N PHE A 538 -10.95 15.42 29.82
CA PHE A 538 -10.61 16.60 29.00
C PHE A 538 -10.21 16.21 27.58
N CYS A 539 -10.22 17.18 26.67
CA CYS A 539 -9.82 16.95 25.29
C CYS A 539 -8.31 16.84 25.15
N ILE A 540 -7.87 16.17 24.09
CA ILE A 540 -6.49 16.18 23.63
C ILE A 540 -6.50 16.73 22.22
N ARG A 541 -5.74 17.80 21.97
CA ARG A 541 -5.41 18.30 20.64
C ARG A 541 -4.00 17.82 20.31
N PRO A 542 -3.80 16.73 19.55
CA PRO A 542 -2.49 16.14 19.39
C PRO A 542 -1.50 17.03 18.63
N VAL A 543 -0.21 16.84 18.91
CA VAL A 543 0.91 17.37 18.12
C VAL A 543 1.41 16.28 17.19
N VAL A 544 1.67 16.61 15.93
CA VAL A 544 2.18 15.67 14.91
C VAL A 544 3.69 15.50 15.11
N ASN A 545 4.16 14.25 15.09
CA ASN A 545 5.59 13.94 15.17
C ASN A 545 6.28 14.25 13.84
N ASP A 546 7.55 14.67 13.91
CA ASP A 546 8.40 14.93 12.74
C ASP A 546 8.92 13.66 12.05
#